data_AF-A0A7S7SI23-F1
#
_entry.id   AF-A0A7S7SI23-F1
#
_cell.length_a   1.000
_cell.length_b   1.000
_cell.length_c   1.000
_cell.angle_alpha   90.00
_cell.angle_beta   90.00
_cell.angle_gamma   90.00
#
_symmetry.space_group_name_H-M   'P 1'
#
loop_
_entity.id
_entity.type
_entity.pdbx_description
1 polymer ?
#
loop_
_entity_poly.entity_id
_entity_poly.type
_entity_poly.pdbx_seq_one_letter_code
_entity_poly.pdbx_strand_id
1 'polypeptide(L)'
;MSVHVEEDQLLGFLDGELGDPEARVVRAHTQECAVCGARLAGLRAASSAFHDFEQQAVRATPVMWSDLAPRLDAVDQELARQRTLRWGTAGVLALAASVVLGVILFRQTAGTERTVDEVLARAAHAPQSARRNVRVNAFGGAVIRPAVLLDAANSGYDDGRVRTMFVNARYDWGEPLSAKAYLSWRGQLARRHDAVLVKGGPAARDQTYIVRTETDASSLRTASLTLRAGDLRPVAGSFEFGNLGSVEISETAEPATPPARPAPAPRLAPPTAREDETRELRPEDALHILAALNRAGADVGEPLELSKDDQGRKLIVSSNGLSESVQRRVESELAGLSRVELRLQGQGGARAGGSPSDSSTQVSDQRPRPIVALLEERLGGPLKLQSVTEEVLEASGESLARAHALEVLSQWIPVPRETELPDADQRLLRSLREQHYAALRRLAGRMETLLGPLVGDGIELHDTRQVRMMTAARRLNRDLSLLFAGSYSQTEGERTIRALRPDLQDLRRAIALDSNARR
;
A
#
# COMPACT_ATOMS: atom_id res chain seq x y z
N MET A 1 -0.30 -55.78 24.20
CA MET A 1 -0.02 -54.73 23.19
C MET A 1 -1.27 -53.88 23.13
N SER A 2 -1.28 -52.74 23.84
CA SER A 2 -2.44 -51.86 23.84
C SER A 2 -2.48 -51.11 22.53
N VAL A 3 -3.53 -51.30 21.74
CA VAL A 3 -3.74 -50.56 20.49
C VAL A 3 -4.03 -49.11 20.86
N HIS A 4 -3.21 -48.19 20.37
CA HIS A 4 -3.35 -46.76 20.59
C HIS A 4 -4.20 -46.12 19.49
N VAL A 5 -4.82 -44.99 19.78
CA VAL A 5 -5.53 -44.19 18.77
C VAL A 5 -4.51 -43.49 17.88
N GLU A 6 -4.74 -43.55 16.57
CA GLU A 6 -3.90 -42.89 15.57
C GLU A 6 -3.95 -41.36 15.72
N GLU A 7 -2.86 -40.69 15.36
CA GLU A 7 -2.72 -39.24 15.56
C GLU A 7 -3.77 -38.44 14.77
N ASP A 8 -4.11 -38.86 13.55
CA ASP A 8 -5.14 -38.25 12.72
C ASP A 8 -6.53 -38.29 13.38
N GLN A 9 -6.84 -39.34 14.14
CA GLN A 9 -8.09 -39.44 14.89
C GLN A 9 -8.09 -38.55 16.13
N LEU A 10 -6.94 -38.34 16.77
CA LEU A 10 -6.82 -37.38 17.87
C LEU A 10 -6.98 -35.94 17.38
N LEU A 11 -6.42 -35.61 16.20
CA LEU A 11 -6.57 -34.31 15.56
C LEU A 11 -8.01 -34.06 15.09
N GLY A 12 -8.62 -35.00 14.36
CA GLY A 12 -10.02 -34.89 13.97
C GLY A 12 -10.98 -34.80 15.17
N PHE A 13 -10.65 -35.44 16.30
CA PHE A 13 -11.40 -35.30 17.54
C PHE A 13 -11.24 -33.91 18.16
N LEU A 14 -10.04 -33.33 18.09
CA LEU A 14 -9.74 -31.99 18.60
C LEU A 14 -10.47 -30.90 17.81
N ASP A 15 -10.48 -31.03 16.49
CA ASP A 15 -11.06 -30.04 15.56
C ASP A 15 -12.58 -30.23 15.37
N GLY A 16 -13.15 -31.30 15.92
CA GLY A 16 -14.59 -31.60 15.82
C GLY A 16 -15.01 -32.18 14.47
N GLU A 17 -14.07 -32.66 13.68
CA GLU A 17 -14.31 -33.24 12.35
C GLU A 17 -14.74 -34.71 12.40
N LEU A 18 -14.52 -35.40 13.53
CA LEU A 18 -15.02 -36.76 13.71
C LEU A 18 -16.53 -36.78 13.91
N GLY A 19 -17.19 -37.75 13.28
CA GLY A 19 -18.60 -38.02 13.55
C GLY A 19 -18.85 -38.43 15.00
N ASP A 20 -20.04 -38.14 15.53
CA ASP A 20 -20.49 -38.50 16.89
C ASP A 20 -20.13 -39.94 17.36
N PRO A 21 -20.26 -41.01 16.54
CA PRO A 21 -19.85 -42.35 16.96
C PRO A 21 -18.34 -42.48 17.17
N GLU A 22 -17.51 -41.94 16.29
CA GLU A 22 -16.05 -42.04 16.35
C GLU A 22 -15.49 -41.14 17.46
N ALA A 23 -16.04 -39.94 17.61
CA ALA A 23 -15.66 -39.03 18.68
C ALA A 23 -15.92 -39.63 20.08
N ARG A 24 -16.97 -40.43 20.26
CA ARG A 24 -17.22 -41.15 21.53
C ARG A 24 -16.18 -42.22 21.82
N VAL A 25 -15.74 -42.96 20.80
CA VAL A 25 -14.71 -44.01 20.94
C VAL A 25 -13.37 -43.38 21.34
N VAL A 26 -12.94 -42.33 20.64
CA VAL A 26 -11.70 -41.62 20.94
C VAL A 26 -11.74 -41.00 22.35
N ARG A 27 -12.89 -40.44 22.74
CA ARG A 27 -13.09 -39.89 24.08
C ARG A 27 -12.97 -40.94 25.19
N ALA A 28 -13.63 -42.09 25.04
CA ALA A 28 -13.55 -43.17 26.01
C ALA A 28 -12.11 -43.70 26.13
N HIS A 29 -11.45 -43.93 25.00
CA HIS A 29 -10.08 -44.43 24.97
C HIS A 29 -9.08 -43.46 25.61
N THR A 30 -9.21 -42.16 25.38
CA THR A 30 -8.29 -41.14 25.95
C THR A 30 -8.50 -40.91 27.45
N GLN A 31 -9.65 -41.32 28.00
CA GLN A 31 -9.90 -41.32 29.45
C GLN A 31 -9.29 -42.54 30.15
N GLU A 32 -9.21 -43.68 29.46
CA GLU A 32 -8.68 -44.94 30.01
C GLU A 32 -7.17 -45.13 29.73
N CYS A 33 -6.69 -44.63 28.60
CA CYS A 33 -5.29 -44.75 28.18
C CYS A 33 -4.49 -43.49 28.50
N ALA A 34 -3.62 -43.57 29.52
CA ALA A 34 -2.77 -42.46 29.94
C ALA A 34 -1.86 -41.91 28.83
N VAL A 35 -1.38 -42.76 27.91
CA VAL A 35 -0.52 -42.35 26.78
C VAL A 35 -1.30 -41.49 25.78
N CYS A 36 -2.47 -41.96 25.35
CA CYS A 36 -3.32 -41.22 24.41
C CYS A 36 -3.89 -39.95 25.07
N GLY A 37 -4.22 -40.00 26.37
CA GLY A 37 -4.65 -38.83 27.14
C GLY A 37 -3.58 -37.76 27.23
N ALA A 38 -2.32 -38.13 27.53
CA ALA A 38 -1.20 -37.20 27.56
C ALA A 38 -0.91 -36.60 26.18
N ARG A 39 -0.99 -37.40 25.11
CA ARG A 39 -0.79 -36.93 23.74
C ARG A 39 -1.87 -35.93 23.31
N LEU A 40 -3.14 -36.21 23.61
CA LEU A 40 -4.25 -35.28 23.36
C LEU A 40 -4.14 -33.99 24.17
N ALA A 41 -3.67 -34.06 25.42
CA ALA A 41 -3.39 -32.86 26.22
C ALA A 41 -2.26 -32.01 25.61
N GLY A 42 -1.21 -32.64 25.09
CA GLY A 42 -0.14 -31.94 24.36
C GLY A 42 -0.64 -31.24 23.10
N LEU A 43 -1.48 -31.90 22.29
CA LEU A 43 -2.09 -31.31 21.10
C LEU A 43 -2.99 -30.10 21.45
N ARG A 44 -3.79 -30.21 22.53
CA ARG A 44 -4.59 -29.08 23.04
C ARG A 44 -3.73 -27.89 23.46
N ALA A 45 -2.63 -28.14 24.17
CA ALA A 45 -1.71 -27.10 24.61
C ALA A 45 -1.01 -26.40 23.43
N ALA A 46 -0.66 -27.16 22.38
CA ALA A 46 -0.10 -26.59 21.16
C ALA A 46 -1.12 -25.74 20.41
N SER A 47 -2.36 -26.21 20.28
CA SER A 47 -3.46 -25.46 19.65
C SER A 47 -3.76 -24.16 20.40
N SER A 48 -3.84 -24.19 21.74
CA SER A 48 -4.03 -22.97 22.53
C SER A 48 -2.85 -22.00 22.40
N ALA A 49 -1.62 -22.50 22.41
CA ALA A 49 -0.43 -21.66 22.21
C ALA A 49 -0.41 -21.00 20.83
N PHE A 50 -0.86 -21.71 19.79
CA PHE A 50 -1.01 -21.14 18.45
C PHE A 50 -2.10 -20.07 18.41
N HIS A 51 -3.26 -20.30 19.06
CA HIS A 51 -4.32 -19.30 19.11
C HIS A 51 -3.95 -18.07 19.94
N ASP A 52 -3.22 -18.25 21.04
CA ASP A 52 -2.64 -17.15 21.82
C ASP A 52 -1.61 -16.36 21.00
N PHE A 53 -0.77 -17.06 20.23
CA PHE A 53 0.16 -16.43 19.30
C PHE A 53 -0.58 -15.67 18.20
N GLU A 54 -1.63 -16.23 17.61
CA GLU A 54 -2.44 -15.58 16.58
C GLU A 54 -3.15 -14.34 17.15
N GLN A 55 -3.75 -14.42 18.33
CA GLN A 55 -4.35 -13.25 18.98
C GLN A 55 -3.31 -12.19 19.35
N GLN A 56 -2.10 -12.60 19.76
CA GLN A 56 -0.99 -11.68 20.00
C GLN A 56 -0.43 -11.08 18.70
N ALA A 57 -0.40 -11.85 17.61
CA ALA A 57 0.08 -11.45 16.29
C ALA A 57 -0.95 -10.58 15.54
N VAL A 58 -2.24 -10.75 15.79
CA VAL A 58 -3.33 -9.89 15.30
C VAL A 58 -3.41 -8.59 16.09
N ARG A 59 -3.05 -8.61 17.39
CA ARG A 59 -2.92 -7.40 18.23
C ARG A 59 -1.59 -6.66 18.02
N ALA A 60 -0.55 -7.37 17.63
CA ALA A 60 0.64 -6.76 17.07
C ALA A 60 0.27 -6.23 15.69
N THR A 61 0.55 -4.96 15.41
CA THR A 61 0.49 -4.46 14.03
C THR A 61 1.34 -5.37 13.15
N PRO A 62 0.81 -5.87 11.99
CA PRO A 62 1.58 -6.75 11.13
C PRO A 62 2.91 -6.09 10.81
N VAL A 63 4.01 -6.82 11.04
CA VAL A 63 5.34 -6.42 10.58
C VAL A 63 5.23 -6.15 9.09
N MET A 64 5.52 -4.92 8.71
CA MET A 64 5.33 -4.42 7.34
C MET A 64 6.05 -5.32 6.35
N TRP A 65 5.31 -5.82 5.36
CA TRP A 65 5.85 -6.53 4.19
C TRP A 65 6.62 -5.58 3.23
N SER A 66 6.82 -4.31 3.63
CA SER A 66 7.47 -3.27 2.82
C SER A 66 8.93 -3.57 2.48
N ASP A 67 9.61 -4.41 3.28
CA ASP A 67 10.99 -4.82 3.01
C ASP A 67 11.09 -5.93 1.95
N LEU A 68 9.96 -6.56 1.59
CA LEU A 68 9.91 -7.56 0.53
C LEU A 68 9.78 -6.93 -0.85
N ALA A 69 9.06 -5.83 -1.02
CA ALA A 69 8.90 -5.17 -2.32
C ALA A 69 10.24 -4.85 -3.03
N PRO A 70 11.22 -4.17 -2.40
CA PRO A 70 12.51 -3.91 -3.04
C PRO A 70 13.34 -5.19 -3.24
N ARG A 71 13.10 -6.24 -2.45
CA ARG A 71 13.76 -7.54 -2.60
C ARG A 71 13.16 -8.36 -3.75
N LEU A 72 11.84 -8.28 -3.96
CA LEU A 72 11.12 -8.91 -5.07
C LEU A 72 11.48 -8.20 -6.38
N ASP A 73 11.51 -6.85 -6.39
CA ASP A 73 11.98 -6.06 -7.54
C ASP A 73 13.42 -6.42 -7.94
N ALA A 74 14.30 -6.68 -6.97
CA ALA A 74 15.68 -7.10 -7.24
C ALA A 74 15.75 -8.50 -7.87
N VAL A 75 14.87 -9.43 -7.46
CA VAL A 75 14.77 -10.77 -8.04
C VAL A 75 14.20 -10.72 -9.47
N ASP A 76 13.18 -9.90 -9.70
CA ASP A 76 12.61 -9.71 -11.04
C ASP A 76 13.59 -9.05 -12.00
N GLN A 77 14.38 -8.09 -11.52
CA GLN A 77 15.46 -7.47 -12.31
C GLN A 77 16.56 -8.46 -12.67
N GLU A 78 16.91 -9.39 -11.78
CA GLU A 78 17.91 -10.42 -12.04
C GLU A 78 17.40 -11.47 -13.05
N LEU A 79 16.14 -11.89 -12.94
CA LEU A 79 15.49 -12.79 -13.90
C LEU A 79 15.35 -12.16 -15.30
N ALA A 80 15.05 -10.86 -15.38
CA ALA A 80 14.99 -10.11 -16.63
C ALA A 80 16.38 -10.01 -17.31
N ARG A 81 17.45 -9.83 -16.53
CA ARG A 81 18.83 -9.87 -17.04
C ARG A 81 19.23 -11.24 -17.58
N GLN A 82 18.84 -12.32 -16.91
CA GLN A 82 19.15 -13.67 -17.38
C GLN A 82 18.36 -14.07 -18.65
N ARG A 83 17.12 -13.61 -18.80
CA ARG A 83 16.31 -13.83 -20.01
C ARG A 83 16.87 -13.13 -21.24
N THR A 84 17.38 -11.90 -21.08
CA THR A 84 17.99 -11.13 -22.18
C THR A 84 19.34 -11.70 -22.62
N LEU A 85 20.08 -12.36 -21.72
CA LEU A 85 21.33 -13.05 -22.08
C LEU A 85 21.11 -14.33 -22.91
N ARG A 86 20.01 -15.07 -22.69
CA ARG A 86 19.77 -16.37 -23.36
C ARG A 86 19.25 -16.26 -24.79
N TRP A 87 18.77 -15.08 -25.22
CA TRP A 87 18.25 -14.85 -26.57
C TRP A 87 19.24 -14.08 -27.46
N GLY A 88 20.46 -13.81 -26.96
CA GLY A 88 21.47 -12.98 -27.61
C GLY A 88 22.40 -13.69 -28.62
N THR A 89 22.16 -14.94 -28.99
CA THR A 89 23.02 -15.65 -29.98
C THR A 89 22.45 -15.71 -31.40
N ALA A 90 21.25 -15.16 -31.66
CA ALA A 90 20.61 -15.23 -32.98
C ALA A 90 20.65 -13.92 -33.81
N GLY A 91 21.27 -12.84 -33.33
CA GLY A 91 21.08 -11.48 -33.88
C GLY A 91 22.30 -10.76 -34.47
N VAL A 92 23.34 -11.45 -34.93
CA VAL A 92 24.62 -10.82 -35.33
C VAL A 92 24.54 -9.95 -36.61
N LEU A 93 23.44 -9.98 -37.37
CA LEU A 93 23.35 -9.21 -38.63
C LEU A 93 22.77 -7.78 -38.51
N ALA A 94 22.28 -7.35 -37.33
CA ALA A 94 21.68 -6.01 -37.16
C ALA A 94 22.65 -4.92 -36.61
N LEU A 95 23.85 -5.32 -36.18
CA LEU A 95 24.77 -4.48 -35.38
C LEU A 95 25.37 -3.27 -36.12
N ALA A 96 25.52 -3.31 -37.45
CA ALA A 96 26.17 -2.22 -38.18
C ALA A 96 25.29 -0.95 -38.28
N ALA A 97 23.97 -1.10 -38.41
CA ALA A 97 23.04 0.02 -38.52
C ALA A 97 22.76 0.69 -37.16
N SER A 98 22.74 -0.11 -36.09
CA SER A 98 22.47 0.38 -34.73
C SER A 98 23.63 1.17 -34.12
N VAL A 99 24.88 0.90 -34.52
CA VAL A 99 26.04 1.66 -34.01
C VAL A 99 26.04 3.10 -34.53
N VAL A 100 25.71 3.33 -35.80
CA VAL A 100 25.65 4.69 -36.37
C VAL A 100 24.49 5.50 -35.77
N LEU A 101 23.32 4.86 -35.60
CA LEU A 101 22.18 5.52 -34.97
C LEU A 101 22.41 5.74 -33.46
N GLY A 102 23.12 4.82 -32.80
CA GLY A 102 23.54 4.93 -31.40
C GLY A 102 24.51 6.08 -31.17
N VAL A 103 25.50 6.31 -32.05
CA VAL A 103 26.43 7.45 -31.93
C VAL A 103 25.72 8.79 -32.15
N ILE A 104 24.75 8.86 -33.07
CA ILE A 104 23.99 10.09 -33.35
C ILE A 104 23.05 10.42 -32.18
N LEU A 105 22.38 9.41 -31.60
CA LEU A 105 21.50 9.60 -30.44
C LEU A 105 22.30 9.87 -29.15
N PHE A 106 23.46 9.22 -28.95
CA PHE A 106 24.32 9.44 -27.79
C PHE A 106 24.94 10.85 -27.74
N ARG A 107 25.20 11.47 -28.91
CA ARG A 107 25.65 12.88 -28.95
C ARG A 107 24.51 13.88 -28.70
N GLN A 108 23.25 13.45 -28.80
CA GLN A 108 22.08 14.30 -28.53
C GLN A 108 21.52 14.12 -27.11
N THR A 109 21.80 13.00 -26.43
CA THR A 109 21.28 12.69 -25.08
C THR A 109 22.30 12.80 -23.95
N ALA A 110 23.54 13.21 -24.22
CA ALA A 110 24.53 13.53 -23.20
C ALA A 110 24.17 14.84 -22.46
N GLY A 111 23.04 14.85 -21.76
CA GLY A 111 22.74 15.77 -20.68
C GLY A 111 23.57 15.38 -19.47
N THR A 112 24.55 16.23 -19.15
CA THR A 112 25.44 16.16 -17.99
C THR A 112 24.74 15.61 -16.73
N GLU A 113 25.03 14.38 -16.34
CA GLU A 113 24.82 13.92 -14.96
C GLU A 113 25.76 14.76 -14.07
N ARG A 114 25.23 15.82 -13.48
CA ARG A 114 26.00 16.63 -12.52
C ARG A 114 26.10 15.85 -11.21
N THR A 115 27.32 15.57 -10.78
CA THR A 115 27.59 14.86 -9.53
C THR A 115 27.13 15.70 -8.33
N VAL A 116 26.74 15.03 -7.23
CA VAL A 116 26.37 15.65 -5.95
C VAL A 116 27.41 16.69 -5.52
N ASP A 117 28.69 16.36 -5.68
CA ASP A 117 29.81 17.19 -5.28
C ASP A 117 29.89 18.49 -6.12
N GLU A 118 29.60 18.43 -7.42
CA GLU A 118 29.60 19.62 -8.28
C GLU A 118 28.47 20.58 -7.91
N VAL A 119 27.26 20.07 -7.67
CA VAL A 119 26.09 20.87 -7.31
C VAL A 119 26.27 21.53 -5.95
N LEU A 120 26.72 20.77 -4.95
CA LEU A 120 26.95 21.30 -3.60
C LEU A 120 28.13 22.26 -3.54
N ALA A 121 29.23 21.98 -4.24
CA ALA A 121 30.38 22.88 -4.29
C ALA A 121 29.99 24.23 -4.89
N ARG A 122 29.18 24.24 -5.96
CA ARG A 122 28.68 25.49 -6.55
C ARG A 122 27.69 26.20 -5.63
N ALA A 123 26.80 25.47 -4.96
CA ALA A 123 25.86 26.03 -3.99
C ALA A 123 26.53 26.62 -2.74
N ALA A 124 27.66 26.05 -2.28
CA ALA A 124 28.40 26.55 -1.13
C ALA A 124 29.01 27.95 -1.34
N HIS A 125 29.22 28.36 -2.60
CA HIS A 125 29.72 29.69 -2.97
C HIS A 125 28.60 30.69 -3.26
N ALA A 126 27.33 30.27 -3.25
CA ALA A 126 26.20 31.16 -3.50
C ALA A 126 25.98 32.12 -2.31
N PRO A 127 25.79 33.43 -2.54
CA PRO A 127 25.59 34.38 -1.46
C PRO A 127 24.27 34.11 -0.72
N GLN A 128 24.40 33.76 0.56
CA GLN A 128 23.30 33.68 1.52
C GLN A 128 23.04 35.07 2.07
N SER A 129 21.77 35.45 2.27
CA SER A 129 21.47 36.77 2.81
C SER A 129 21.05 36.65 4.27
N ALA A 130 21.77 37.36 5.13
CA ALA A 130 21.60 37.35 6.58
C ALA A 130 20.25 37.93 7.06
N ARG A 131 19.46 38.54 6.17
CA ARG A 131 18.17 39.19 6.49
C ARG A 131 16.95 38.29 6.26
N ARG A 132 17.14 36.99 6.04
CA ARG A 132 16.05 36.06 5.75
C ARG A 132 15.53 35.38 7.00
N ASN A 133 14.23 35.14 7.02
CA ASN A 133 13.58 34.33 8.06
C ASN A 133 13.31 32.92 7.53
N VAL A 134 13.63 31.93 8.35
CA VAL A 134 13.31 30.53 8.13
C VAL A 134 12.27 30.08 9.15
N ARG A 135 11.32 29.27 8.70
CA ARG A 135 10.40 28.57 9.57
C ARG A 135 10.99 27.19 9.86
N VAL A 136 11.19 26.90 11.14
CA VAL A 136 11.62 25.60 11.66
C VAL A 136 10.38 24.90 12.21
N ASN A 137 10.02 23.76 11.63
CA ASN A 137 8.96 22.89 12.12
C ASN A 137 9.60 21.69 12.82
N ALA A 138 9.26 21.48 14.10
CA ALA A 138 9.74 20.36 14.90
C ALA A 138 8.73 20.05 16.03
N PHE A 139 8.53 18.77 16.35
CA PHE A 139 7.74 18.33 17.53
C PHE A 139 6.32 18.91 17.64
N GLY A 140 5.64 19.15 16.51
CA GLY A 140 4.30 19.73 16.49
C GLY A 140 4.26 21.25 16.73
N GLY A 141 5.42 21.91 16.80
CA GLY A 141 5.57 23.36 16.88
C GLY A 141 6.30 23.94 15.66
N ALA A 142 6.02 25.21 15.36
CA ALA A 142 6.71 25.96 14.31
C ALA A 142 7.28 27.26 14.88
N VAL A 143 8.58 27.50 14.68
CA VAL A 143 9.29 28.70 15.13
C VAL A 143 9.87 29.43 13.93
N ILE A 144 9.66 30.74 13.85
CA ILE A 144 10.27 31.59 12.82
C ILE A 144 11.52 32.23 13.43
N ARG A 145 12.67 32.06 12.78
CA ARG A 145 13.96 32.62 13.19
C ARG A 145 14.73 33.17 11.99
N PRO A 146 15.73 34.04 12.19
CA PRO A 146 16.66 34.40 11.12
C PRO A 146 17.42 33.15 10.63
N ALA A 147 17.70 33.13 9.32
CA ALA A 147 18.43 32.07 8.63
C ALA A 147 19.87 31.91 9.15
N VAL A 148 20.47 33.02 9.60
CA VAL A 148 21.82 33.08 10.18
C VAL A 148 21.70 33.62 11.61
N LEU A 149 22.13 32.83 12.60
CA LEU A 149 22.28 33.30 13.99
C LEU A 149 23.71 33.78 14.22
N LEU A 150 23.88 35.10 14.31
CA LEU A 150 25.19 35.73 14.58
C LEU A 150 25.68 35.44 16.02
N ASP A 151 24.76 35.21 16.96
CA ASP A 151 25.05 34.73 18.30
C ASP A 151 24.04 33.64 18.69
N ALA A 152 24.31 32.41 18.26
CA ALA A 152 23.44 31.26 18.50
C ALA A 152 23.31 30.91 20.01
N ALA A 153 24.16 31.44 20.88
CA ALA A 153 24.10 31.19 22.32
C ALA A 153 23.11 32.11 23.04
N ASN A 154 22.93 33.36 22.59
CA ASN A 154 22.09 34.37 23.24
C ASN A 154 20.82 34.73 22.47
N SER A 155 20.46 33.99 21.41
CA SER A 155 19.47 34.47 20.45
C SER A 155 18.01 34.50 20.90
N GLY A 156 17.66 34.10 22.13
CA GLY A 156 16.27 34.11 22.65
C GLY A 156 15.30 33.13 21.95
N TYR A 157 15.63 32.69 20.73
CA TYR A 157 15.01 31.58 20.00
C TYR A 157 15.51 30.25 20.57
N ASP A 158 15.24 30.01 21.85
CA ASP A 158 15.70 28.83 22.58
C ASP A 158 14.75 27.65 22.37
N ASP A 159 14.82 27.04 21.19
CA ASP A 159 14.43 25.63 21.04
C ASP A 159 15.63 24.75 21.42
N GLY A 160 16.03 24.82 22.70
CA GLY A 160 17.23 24.19 23.23
C GLY A 160 17.32 22.70 22.91
N ARG A 161 16.17 22.05 22.73
CA ARG A 161 16.07 20.66 22.29
C ARG A 161 16.50 20.50 20.83
N VAL A 162 15.94 21.26 19.88
CA VAL A 162 16.36 21.19 18.46
C VAL A 162 17.82 21.57 18.29
N ARG A 163 18.27 22.65 18.95
CA ARG A 163 19.69 23.04 18.94
C ARG A 163 20.59 21.89 19.38
N THR A 164 20.24 21.21 20.47
CA THR A 164 21.01 20.07 20.99
C THR A 164 21.11 18.94 19.97
N MET A 165 20.05 18.69 19.17
CA MET A 165 20.08 17.66 18.12
C MET A 165 21.10 17.97 17.03
N PHE A 166 21.08 19.21 16.50
CA PHE A 166 22.00 19.64 15.46
C PHE A 166 23.46 19.64 15.96
N VAL A 167 23.69 20.14 17.18
CA VAL A 167 25.02 20.13 17.81
C VAL A 167 25.53 18.70 18.01
N ASN A 168 24.68 17.79 18.52
CA ASN A 168 25.03 16.38 18.69
C ASN A 168 25.32 15.67 17.37
N ALA A 169 24.62 16.05 16.29
CA ALA A 169 24.88 15.56 14.94
C ALA A 169 26.10 16.20 14.27
N ARG A 170 26.77 17.14 14.94
CA ARG A 170 27.85 17.98 14.39
C ARG A 170 27.44 18.75 13.13
N TYR A 171 26.17 19.13 13.07
CA TYR A 171 25.61 19.98 12.03
C TYR A 171 25.46 21.41 12.55
N ASP A 172 25.78 22.40 11.72
CA ASP A 172 25.77 23.81 12.13
C ASP A 172 24.34 24.34 12.35
N TRP A 173 23.99 24.65 13.61
CA TRP A 173 22.69 25.25 13.98
C TRP A 173 22.63 26.76 13.77
N GLY A 174 23.78 27.43 13.64
CA GLY A 174 23.86 28.85 13.35
C GLY A 174 23.32 29.16 11.95
N GLU A 175 23.65 28.30 10.98
CA GLU A 175 23.21 28.38 9.59
C GLU A 175 22.70 27.02 9.07
N PRO A 176 21.56 26.52 9.57
CA PRO A 176 21.17 25.14 9.30
C PRO A 176 20.72 24.92 7.84
N LEU A 177 20.21 25.97 7.19
CA LEU A 177 19.80 25.98 5.79
C LEU A 177 20.93 26.50 4.88
N SER A 178 22.12 25.91 4.99
CA SER A 178 23.32 26.31 4.27
C SER A 178 23.95 25.14 3.53
N ALA A 179 24.24 25.32 2.24
CA ALA A 179 24.98 24.33 1.46
C ALA A 179 26.39 24.07 2.03
N LYS A 180 27.00 25.08 2.67
CA LYS A 180 28.29 24.94 3.34
C LYS A 180 28.18 24.09 4.61
N ALA A 181 27.14 24.31 5.43
CA ALA A 181 26.87 23.49 6.61
C ALA A 181 26.63 22.03 6.22
N TYR A 182 25.82 21.82 5.18
CA TYR A 182 25.53 20.50 4.62
C TYR A 182 26.79 19.79 4.11
N LEU A 183 27.63 20.48 3.32
CA LEU A 183 28.87 19.94 2.79
C LEU A 183 29.87 19.59 3.90
N SER A 184 29.99 20.45 4.92
CA SER A 184 30.87 20.22 6.08
C SER A 184 30.47 18.99 6.88
N TRP A 185 29.17 18.85 7.18
CA TRP A 185 28.65 17.66 7.86
C TRP A 185 28.85 16.41 7.02
N ARG A 186 28.47 16.44 5.74
CA ARG A 186 28.61 15.32 4.81
C ARG A 186 30.06 14.87 4.68
N GLY A 187 31.00 15.81 4.64
CA GLY A 187 32.44 15.54 4.55
C GLY A 187 33.01 14.77 5.74
N GLN A 188 32.36 14.82 6.91
CA GLN A 188 32.79 14.12 8.13
C GLN A 188 32.24 12.68 8.22
N LEU A 189 31.36 12.26 7.31
CA LEU A 189 30.73 10.95 7.35
C LEU A 189 31.61 9.87 6.70
N ALA A 190 31.93 8.82 7.45
CA ALA A 190 32.71 7.68 6.96
C ALA A 190 31.92 6.76 5.99
N ARG A 191 30.61 6.65 6.20
CA ARG A 191 29.69 5.88 5.34
C ARG A 191 28.51 6.77 4.99
N ARG A 192 28.29 7.02 3.70
CA ARG A 192 27.19 7.85 3.20
C ARG A 192 26.70 7.36 1.85
N HIS A 193 25.41 7.52 1.62
CA HIS A 193 24.76 7.32 0.33
C HIS A 193 24.15 8.64 -0.12
N ASP A 194 24.51 9.10 -1.31
CA ASP A 194 24.11 10.40 -1.82
C ASP A 194 23.25 10.25 -3.07
N ALA A 195 22.20 11.07 -3.17
CA ALA A 195 21.34 11.14 -4.34
C ALA A 195 21.05 12.61 -4.70
N VAL A 196 20.99 12.90 -6.00
CA VAL A 196 20.50 14.19 -6.54
C VAL A 196 19.24 13.91 -7.35
N LEU A 197 18.14 14.53 -6.95
CA LEU A 197 16.88 14.50 -7.68
C LEU A 197 16.62 15.86 -8.31
N VAL A 198 16.24 15.88 -9.58
CA VAL A 198 15.81 17.11 -10.27
C VAL A 198 14.28 17.12 -10.30
N LYS A 199 13.64 18.14 -9.72
CA LYS A 199 12.18 18.28 -9.64
C LYS A 199 11.73 19.62 -10.24
N GLY A 200 10.85 19.61 -11.25
CA GLY A 200 10.28 20.83 -11.84
C GLY A 200 9.65 20.62 -13.22
N GLY A 201 8.81 21.56 -13.66
CA GLY A 201 8.15 21.57 -14.97
C GLY A 201 9.10 21.93 -16.14
N PRO A 202 8.60 22.03 -17.39
CA PRO A 202 9.43 22.14 -18.60
C PRO A 202 10.30 23.41 -18.69
N ALA A 203 10.13 24.40 -17.81
CA ALA A 203 10.92 25.62 -17.77
C ALA A 203 12.04 25.54 -16.71
N ALA A 204 13.28 25.86 -17.11
CA ALA A 204 14.48 25.79 -16.25
C ALA A 204 14.43 26.66 -14.97
N ARG A 205 13.51 27.64 -14.90
CA ARG A 205 13.35 28.53 -13.74
C ARG A 205 12.60 27.90 -12.56
N ASP A 206 11.77 26.90 -12.82
CA ASP A 206 10.96 26.20 -11.80
C ASP A 206 11.59 24.87 -11.37
N GLN A 207 12.81 24.60 -11.86
CA GLN A 207 13.56 23.41 -11.48
C GLN A 207 14.19 23.60 -10.10
N THR A 208 14.21 22.52 -9.34
CA THR A 208 14.84 22.42 -8.03
C THR A 208 15.72 21.17 -8.00
N TYR A 209 16.89 21.30 -7.38
CA TYR A 209 17.78 20.18 -7.10
C TYR A 209 17.60 19.77 -5.65
N ILE A 210 17.18 18.55 -5.40
CA ILE A 210 17.11 17.98 -4.06
C ILE A 210 18.34 17.11 -3.88
N VAL A 211 19.23 17.54 -2.99
CA VAL A 211 20.40 16.75 -2.58
C VAL A 211 20.04 16.01 -1.31
N ARG A 212 20.16 14.67 -1.31
CA ARG A 212 19.86 13.81 -0.17
C ARG A 212 21.08 12.99 0.19
N THR A 213 21.40 12.94 1.47
CA THR A 213 22.49 12.14 2.05
C THR A 213 21.93 11.30 3.18
N GLU A 214 22.17 10.00 3.11
CA GLU A 214 21.80 9.00 4.12
C GLU A 214 23.04 8.42 4.78
N THR A 215 22.99 8.21 6.09
CA THR A 215 24.12 7.70 6.86
C THR A 215 23.70 7.01 8.16
N ASP A 216 24.40 5.91 8.47
CA ASP A 216 24.35 5.28 9.79
C ASP A 216 25.48 5.76 10.73
N ALA A 217 26.35 6.67 10.26
CA ALA A 217 27.53 7.12 10.99
C ALA A 217 27.30 8.38 11.87
N SER A 218 26.14 9.03 11.76
CA SER A 218 25.77 10.21 12.56
C SER A 218 24.37 10.06 13.18
N SER A 219 24.08 10.81 14.25
CA SER A 219 22.74 10.86 14.85
C SER A 219 21.70 11.49 13.90
N LEU A 220 22.15 12.33 12.97
CA LEU A 220 21.40 12.74 11.78
C LEU A 220 21.52 11.64 10.73
N ARG A 221 20.42 10.90 10.51
CA ARG A 221 20.37 9.72 9.62
C ARG A 221 20.14 10.10 8.18
N THR A 222 19.25 11.07 7.97
CA THR A 222 18.91 11.58 6.64
C THR A 222 18.98 13.09 6.69
N ALA A 223 19.72 13.70 5.77
CA ALA A 223 19.67 15.14 5.54
C ALA A 223 19.35 15.38 4.08
N SER A 224 18.36 16.23 3.82
CA SER A 224 18.04 16.68 2.46
C SER A 224 18.08 18.19 2.37
N LEU A 225 18.60 18.70 1.25
CA LEU A 225 18.70 20.11 0.95
C LEU A 225 18.10 20.38 -0.43
N THR A 226 17.05 21.18 -0.46
CA THR A 226 16.40 21.62 -1.70
C THR A 226 17.01 22.93 -2.15
N LEU A 227 17.62 22.92 -3.33
CA LEU A 227 18.28 24.05 -3.98
C LEU A 227 17.44 24.53 -5.18
N ARG A 228 17.28 25.84 -5.33
CA ARG A 228 16.63 26.43 -6.50
C ARG A 228 17.58 26.37 -7.71
N ALA A 229 17.16 25.85 -8.87
CA ALA A 229 18.07 25.65 -10.01
C ALA A 229 18.66 26.97 -10.58
N GLY A 230 17.93 28.08 -10.45
CA GLY A 230 18.35 29.38 -10.99
C GLY A 230 19.56 30.01 -10.28
N ASP A 231 19.71 29.83 -8.97
CA ASP A 231 20.78 30.43 -8.17
C ASP A 231 21.47 29.45 -7.19
N LEU A 232 21.09 28.17 -7.24
CA LEU A 232 21.52 27.09 -6.35
C LEU A 232 21.40 27.42 -4.87
N ARG A 233 20.48 28.32 -4.51
CA ARG A 233 20.26 28.69 -3.11
C ARG A 233 19.42 27.64 -2.40
N PRO A 234 19.77 27.26 -1.16
CA PRO A 234 18.92 26.46 -0.30
C PRO A 234 17.61 27.18 0.01
N VAL A 235 16.48 26.53 -0.28
CA VAL A 235 15.13 27.05 0.00
C VAL A 235 14.39 26.22 1.04
N ALA A 236 14.76 24.94 1.19
CA ALA A 236 14.25 24.06 2.22
C ALA A 236 15.28 22.99 2.59
N GLY A 237 15.20 22.49 3.82
CA GLY A 237 16.00 21.38 4.30
C GLY A 237 15.19 20.51 5.26
N SER A 238 15.34 19.20 5.15
CA SER A 238 14.72 18.23 6.07
C SER A 238 15.79 17.36 6.68
N PHE A 239 15.73 17.21 8.01
CA PHE A 239 16.74 16.59 8.85
C PHE A 239 16.09 15.55 9.75
N GLU A 240 16.44 14.28 9.56
CA GLU A 240 15.90 13.16 10.33
C GLU A 240 16.92 12.69 11.36
N PHE A 241 16.61 12.90 12.64
CA PHE A 241 17.45 12.49 13.76
C PHE A 241 16.92 11.19 14.33
N GLY A 242 17.76 10.13 14.33
CA GLY A 242 17.38 8.73 14.57
C GLY A 242 16.16 8.50 15.47
N ASN A 243 16.35 8.53 16.80
CA ASN A 243 15.26 8.33 17.77
C ASN A 243 14.63 9.66 18.25
N LEU A 244 15.01 10.77 17.61
CA LEU A 244 14.75 12.11 18.10
C LEU A 244 13.76 12.88 17.24
N GLY A 245 13.33 12.36 16.08
CA GLY A 245 12.30 12.94 15.20
C GLY A 245 12.89 13.70 14.01
N SER A 246 12.02 14.31 13.21
CA SER A 246 12.40 15.12 12.05
C SER A 246 12.30 16.62 12.35
N VAL A 247 13.19 17.38 11.73
CA VAL A 247 13.19 18.85 11.72
C VAL A 247 13.13 19.32 10.28
N GLU A 248 12.11 20.10 9.95
CA GLU A 248 11.98 20.71 8.62
C GLU A 248 12.22 22.21 8.72
N ILE A 249 13.02 22.73 7.80
CA ILE A 249 13.37 24.15 7.72
C ILE A 249 13.02 24.65 6.34
N SER A 250 12.20 25.69 6.25
CA SER A 250 11.79 26.29 4.98
C SER A 250 11.98 27.81 4.99
N GLU A 251 12.38 28.36 3.84
CA GLU A 251 12.41 29.81 3.62
C GLU A 251 10.97 30.35 3.69
N THR A 252 10.73 31.31 4.59
CA THR A 252 9.43 31.98 4.67
C THR A 252 9.46 33.22 3.79
N ALA A 253 8.56 33.29 2.80
CA ALA A 253 8.29 34.55 2.13
C ALA A 253 7.71 35.53 3.16
N GLU A 254 8.36 36.68 3.30
CA GLU A 254 7.85 37.80 4.08
C GLU A 254 6.39 38.07 3.68
N PRO A 255 5.43 38.16 4.62
CA PRO A 255 4.06 38.47 4.26
C PRO A 255 4.06 39.82 3.53
N ALA A 256 3.71 39.78 2.24
CA ALA A 256 3.52 40.98 1.46
C ALA A 256 2.57 41.90 2.23
N THR A 257 3.04 43.12 2.51
CA THR A 257 2.20 44.20 2.98
C THR A 257 0.94 44.23 2.10
N PRO A 258 -0.27 44.19 2.67
CA PRO A 258 -1.49 44.14 1.87
C PRO A 258 -1.53 45.37 0.94
N PRO A 259 -1.76 45.18 -0.38
CA PRO A 259 -1.83 46.32 -1.29
C PRO A 259 -3.02 47.21 -0.92
N ALA A 260 -2.77 48.52 -1.00
CA ALA A 260 -3.74 49.57 -0.71
C ALA A 260 -5.05 49.38 -1.47
N ARG A 261 -6.17 49.67 -0.78
CA ARG A 261 -7.55 49.66 -1.27
C ARG A 261 -7.70 50.20 -2.71
N PRO A 262 -8.41 49.49 -3.59
CA PRO A 262 -9.17 50.12 -4.65
C PRO A 262 -10.52 50.65 -4.12
N ALA A 263 -10.94 51.80 -4.64
CA ALA A 263 -12.23 52.44 -4.39
C ALA A 263 -13.43 51.56 -4.86
N PRO A 264 -14.66 51.82 -4.36
CA PRO A 264 -15.75 50.85 -4.39
C PRO A 264 -16.45 50.78 -5.74
N ALA A 265 -16.60 49.56 -6.26
CA ALA A 265 -17.57 49.22 -7.31
C ALA A 265 -18.77 48.46 -6.68
N PRO A 266 -19.95 48.48 -7.31
CA PRO A 266 -21.23 48.24 -6.64
C PRO A 266 -21.41 46.79 -6.18
N ARG A 267 -22.06 46.64 -5.02
CA ARG A 267 -22.37 45.36 -4.38
C ARG A 267 -23.17 44.47 -5.34
N LEU A 268 -22.54 43.42 -5.84
CA LEU A 268 -23.23 42.15 -6.09
C LEU A 268 -23.25 41.38 -4.77
N ALA A 269 -24.42 40.87 -4.43
CA ALA A 269 -24.68 40.13 -3.19
C ALA A 269 -23.68 38.97 -3.00
N PRO A 270 -23.26 38.67 -1.76
CA PRO A 270 -22.48 37.48 -1.49
C PRO A 270 -23.29 36.22 -1.85
N PRO A 271 -22.69 35.18 -2.44
CA PRO A 271 -23.35 33.90 -2.52
C PRO A 271 -23.60 33.38 -1.09
N THR A 272 -24.83 33.00 -0.84
CA THR A 272 -25.32 32.29 0.34
C THR A 272 -24.56 30.96 0.50
N ALA A 273 -23.43 30.98 1.20
CA ALA A 273 -22.64 29.80 1.54
C ALA A 273 -22.50 29.64 3.06
N ARG A 274 -23.60 29.79 3.80
CA ARG A 274 -23.63 29.58 5.26
C ARG A 274 -24.81 28.78 5.79
N GLU A 275 -25.66 28.21 4.93
CA GLU A 275 -26.85 27.45 5.39
C GLU A 275 -26.69 25.92 5.33
N ASP A 276 -25.57 25.38 4.81
CA ASP A 276 -25.48 23.95 4.48
C ASP A 276 -24.46 23.13 5.30
N GLU A 277 -23.83 23.69 6.34
CA GLU A 277 -22.91 22.92 7.22
C GLU A 277 -23.64 22.16 8.36
N THR A 278 -24.94 22.40 8.53
CA THR A 278 -25.72 21.88 9.69
C THR A 278 -26.67 20.72 9.35
N ARG A 279 -26.75 20.30 8.09
CA ARG A 279 -27.75 19.31 7.62
C ARG A 279 -27.12 17.93 7.47
N GLU A 280 -27.80 16.87 7.94
CA GLU A 280 -27.38 15.46 7.80
C GLU A 280 -26.97 15.11 6.37
N LEU A 281 -26.00 14.18 6.24
CA LEU A 281 -25.46 13.71 4.97
C LEU A 281 -26.58 13.07 4.14
N ARG A 282 -26.84 13.59 2.94
CA ARG A 282 -27.89 13.06 2.08
C ARG A 282 -27.38 11.89 1.23
N PRO A 283 -28.26 10.99 0.75
CA PRO A 283 -27.86 9.90 -0.14
C PRO A 283 -27.17 10.37 -1.44
N GLU A 284 -27.53 11.54 -1.94
CA GLU A 284 -26.91 12.15 -3.14
C GLU A 284 -25.44 12.52 -2.87
N ASP A 285 -25.16 13.13 -1.70
CA ASP A 285 -23.80 13.47 -1.28
C ASP A 285 -22.92 12.21 -1.27
N ALA A 286 -23.40 11.14 -0.62
CA ALA A 286 -22.70 9.86 -0.56
C ALA A 286 -22.46 9.24 -1.94
N LEU A 287 -23.43 9.33 -2.85
CA LEU A 287 -23.29 8.81 -4.22
C LEU A 287 -22.19 9.53 -5.00
N HIS A 288 -22.13 10.86 -4.93
CA HIS A 288 -21.11 11.64 -5.64
C HIS A 288 -19.70 11.36 -5.10
N ILE A 289 -19.58 11.13 -3.79
CA ILE A 289 -18.32 10.75 -3.14
C ILE A 289 -17.88 9.37 -3.61
N LEU A 290 -18.78 8.38 -3.59
CA LEU A 290 -18.49 7.03 -4.09
C LEU A 290 -18.13 7.04 -5.59
N ALA A 291 -18.80 7.88 -6.39
CA ALA A 291 -18.47 8.08 -7.80
C ALA A 291 -17.07 8.70 -7.99
N ALA A 292 -16.67 9.64 -7.14
CA ALA A 292 -15.35 10.26 -7.17
C ALA A 292 -14.25 9.26 -6.77
N LEU A 293 -14.49 8.45 -5.75
CA LEU A 293 -13.57 7.37 -5.35
C LEU A 293 -13.41 6.32 -6.46
N ASN A 294 -14.49 5.97 -7.15
CA ASN A 294 -14.45 5.09 -8.31
C ASN A 294 -13.61 5.66 -9.47
N ARG A 295 -13.75 6.95 -9.79
CA ARG A 295 -12.92 7.60 -10.82
C ARG A 295 -11.45 7.67 -10.42
N ALA A 296 -11.16 7.86 -9.15
CA ALA A 296 -9.79 7.83 -8.62
C ALA A 296 -9.18 6.42 -8.62
N GLY A 297 -10.00 5.37 -8.82
CA GLY A 297 -9.60 3.96 -8.73
C GLY A 297 -9.34 3.51 -7.29
N ALA A 298 -9.89 4.24 -6.30
CA ALA A 298 -9.64 4.00 -4.88
C ALA A 298 -10.75 3.18 -4.23
N ASP A 299 -11.87 2.94 -4.93
CA ASP A 299 -12.96 2.08 -4.50
C ASP A 299 -12.67 0.57 -4.64
N VAL A 300 -11.57 0.21 -5.33
CA VAL A 300 -11.16 -1.17 -5.63
C VAL A 300 -9.68 -1.36 -5.27
N GLY A 301 -9.40 -2.27 -4.34
CA GLY A 301 -8.04 -2.73 -4.02
C GLY A 301 -7.61 -2.42 -2.59
N GLU A 302 -7.32 -1.16 -2.29
CA GLU A 302 -6.75 -0.73 -1.00
C GLU A 302 -7.85 -0.51 0.05
N PRO A 303 -7.61 -0.78 1.36
CA PRO A 303 -8.63 -0.67 2.39
C PRO A 303 -8.98 0.81 2.62
N LEU A 304 -10.00 1.28 1.91
CA LEU A 304 -10.73 2.48 2.27
C LEU A 304 -11.88 2.10 3.19
N GLU A 305 -11.83 2.60 4.42
CA GLU A 305 -12.96 2.54 5.33
C GLU A 305 -13.79 3.82 5.17
N LEU A 306 -15.09 3.64 4.93
CA LEU A 306 -16.05 4.73 4.80
C LEU A 306 -16.91 4.73 6.05
N SER A 307 -16.75 5.76 6.89
CA SER A 307 -17.57 5.95 8.08
C SER A 307 -18.29 7.30 8.05
N LYS A 308 -19.42 7.41 8.76
CA LYS A 308 -20.02 8.71 9.04
C LYS A 308 -19.28 9.32 10.23
N ASP A 309 -19.14 10.65 10.25
CA ASP A 309 -18.75 11.33 11.48
C ASP A 309 -19.75 11.07 12.61
N ASP A 310 -19.36 11.34 13.86
CA ASP A 310 -20.18 11.12 15.07
C ASP A 310 -21.53 11.86 15.03
N GLN A 311 -21.71 12.76 14.07
CA GLN A 311 -22.87 13.63 13.91
C GLN A 311 -23.69 13.31 12.64
N GLY A 312 -23.29 12.33 11.83
CA GLY A 312 -23.97 11.93 10.59
C GLY A 312 -23.94 12.97 9.45
N ARG A 313 -23.06 13.96 9.52
CA ARG A 313 -22.98 15.14 8.63
C ARG A 313 -21.87 15.06 7.59
N LYS A 314 -20.81 14.30 7.85
CA LYS A 314 -19.67 14.13 6.94
C LYS A 314 -19.35 12.67 6.71
N LEU A 315 -18.84 12.37 5.53
CA LEU A 315 -18.29 11.07 5.21
C LEU A 315 -16.77 11.11 5.45
N ILE A 316 -16.31 10.29 6.38
CA ILE A 316 -14.89 10.10 6.69
C ILE A 316 -14.38 8.99 5.79
N VAL A 317 -13.45 9.34 4.92
CA VAL A 317 -12.69 8.38 4.12
C VAL A 317 -11.36 8.17 4.82
N SER A 318 -11.20 7.02 5.48
CA SER A 318 -9.93 6.62 6.09
C SER A 318 -9.22 5.60 5.21
N SER A 319 -7.92 5.82 5.03
CA SER A 319 -7.06 4.90 4.32
C SER A 319 -5.83 4.56 5.14
N ASN A 320 -5.50 3.28 5.16
CA ASN A 320 -4.20 2.78 5.62
C ASN A 320 -3.40 2.34 4.39
N GLY A 321 -2.50 3.20 3.90
CA GLY A 321 -1.49 2.81 2.92
C GLY A 321 -1.79 3.11 1.44
N LEU A 322 -2.58 4.15 1.12
CA LEU A 322 -2.71 4.62 -0.27
C LEU A 322 -1.35 4.99 -0.88
N SER A 323 -1.08 4.54 -2.10
CA SER A 323 0.08 5.04 -2.84
C SER A 323 -0.02 6.55 -3.10
N GLU A 324 1.10 7.28 -3.11
CA GLU A 324 1.11 8.75 -3.33
C GLU A 324 0.43 9.17 -4.65
N SER A 325 0.40 8.27 -5.65
CA SER A 325 -0.24 8.53 -6.95
C SER A 325 -1.77 8.41 -6.89
N VAL A 326 -2.28 7.50 -6.06
CA VAL A 326 -3.72 7.31 -5.84
C VAL A 326 -4.21 8.35 -4.86
N GLN A 327 -3.43 8.65 -3.80
CA GLN A 327 -3.73 9.72 -2.85
C GLN A 327 -3.94 11.07 -3.55
N ARG A 328 -3.02 11.49 -4.44
CA ARG A 328 -3.18 12.74 -5.20
C ARG A 328 -4.42 12.76 -6.10
N ARG A 329 -4.77 11.61 -6.70
CA ARG A 329 -6.01 11.48 -7.50
C ARG A 329 -7.25 11.59 -6.64
N VAL A 330 -7.29 10.89 -5.50
CA VAL A 330 -8.37 10.95 -4.51
C VAL A 330 -8.54 12.38 -4.00
N GLU A 331 -7.46 13.03 -3.58
CA GLU A 331 -7.48 14.44 -3.16
C GLU A 331 -8.02 15.35 -4.26
N SER A 332 -7.59 15.17 -5.51
CA SER A 332 -8.06 16.00 -6.64
C SER A 332 -9.54 15.79 -6.97
N GLU A 333 -10.03 14.55 -6.91
CA GLU A 333 -11.43 14.21 -7.22
C GLU A 333 -12.37 14.60 -6.08
N LEU A 334 -11.89 14.59 -4.83
CA LEU A 334 -12.66 14.98 -3.65
C LEU A 334 -12.61 16.49 -3.36
N ALA A 335 -11.62 17.24 -3.89
CA ALA A 335 -11.46 18.68 -3.64
C ALA A 335 -12.67 19.55 -4.05
N GLY A 336 -13.53 19.04 -4.94
CA GLY A 336 -14.75 19.71 -5.39
C GLY A 336 -16.02 19.33 -4.64
N LEU A 337 -15.97 18.34 -3.75
CA LEU A 337 -17.14 17.84 -3.02
C LEU A 337 -17.18 18.45 -1.62
N SER A 338 -18.31 19.06 -1.27
CA SER A 338 -18.59 19.46 0.11
C SER A 338 -18.89 18.20 0.95
N ARG A 339 -18.59 18.23 2.26
CA ARG A 339 -18.97 17.19 3.26
C ARG A 339 -18.13 15.89 3.27
N VAL A 340 -16.93 15.90 2.70
CA VAL A 340 -15.95 14.82 2.84
C VAL A 340 -14.80 15.24 3.75
N GLU A 341 -14.44 14.39 4.70
CA GLU A 341 -13.21 14.51 5.47
C GLU A 341 -12.28 13.36 5.11
N LEU A 342 -11.18 13.68 4.43
CA LEU A 342 -10.16 12.70 4.08
C LEU A 342 -9.17 12.58 5.24
N ARG A 343 -9.17 11.45 5.93
CA ARG A 343 -8.22 11.13 7.01
C ARG A 343 -7.17 10.18 6.49
N LEU A 344 -6.10 10.76 5.95
CA LEU A 344 -4.90 10.04 5.57
C LEU A 344 -3.98 10.00 6.77
N GLN A 345 -3.81 8.82 7.37
CA GLN A 345 -2.75 8.67 8.37
C GLN A 345 -1.41 8.63 7.63
N GLY A 346 -0.64 9.72 7.76
CA GLY A 346 0.75 9.75 7.34
C GLY A 346 1.57 8.73 8.14
N GLN A 347 2.49 8.04 7.47
CA GLN A 347 3.34 7.00 8.04
C GLN A 347 4.09 7.53 9.28
N GLY A 348 3.55 7.26 10.47
CA GLY A 348 4.14 7.60 11.76
C GLY A 348 5.12 6.51 12.17
N GLY A 349 6.42 6.77 12.03
CA GLY A 349 7.48 5.84 12.38
C GLY A 349 7.50 5.48 13.86
N ALA A 350 7.31 4.20 14.15
CA ALA A 350 7.64 3.59 15.44
C ALA A 350 8.55 2.37 15.18
N ARG A 351 9.82 2.46 15.63
CA ARG A 351 10.80 1.37 15.59
C ARG A 351 10.59 0.44 16.79
N ALA A 352 10.45 -0.87 16.55
CA ALA A 352 10.79 -1.91 17.51
C ALA A 352 12.17 -2.49 17.11
N GLY A 353 13.12 -2.42 18.03
CA GLY A 353 14.43 -3.02 17.88
C GLY A 353 14.38 -4.52 18.15
N GLY A 354 14.95 -5.31 17.24
CA GLY A 354 15.30 -6.70 17.44
C GLY A 354 16.48 -7.02 16.53
N SER A 355 17.64 -7.31 17.12
CA SER A 355 18.79 -7.80 16.36
C SER A 355 18.49 -9.18 15.78
N PRO A 356 19.06 -9.52 14.61
CA PRO A 356 18.81 -10.80 13.96
C PRO A 356 19.52 -11.92 14.74
N SER A 357 18.74 -12.87 15.26
CA SER A 357 19.27 -14.19 15.59
C SER A 357 19.31 -15.01 14.31
N ASP A 358 20.51 -15.41 13.92
CA ASP A 358 20.77 -16.47 12.96
C ASP A 358 20.04 -17.75 13.41
N SER A 359 18.90 -18.02 12.79
CA SER A 359 18.33 -19.36 12.73
C SER A 359 18.15 -19.71 11.27
N SER A 360 19.19 -20.33 10.72
CA SER A 360 19.12 -21.07 9.48
C SER A 360 18.16 -22.25 9.69
N THR A 361 16.87 -22.05 9.47
CA THR A 361 15.92 -23.17 9.37
C THR A 361 16.29 -23.95 8.12
N GLN A 362 16.98 -25.07 8.31
CA GLN A 362 17.18 -26.08 7.29
C GLN A 362 15.81 -26.43 6.68
N VAL A 363 15.68 -26.11 5.39
CA VAL A 363 14.61 -26.60 4.53
C VAL A 363 14.72 -28.12 4.50
N SER A 364 13.88 -28.79 5.27
CA SER A 364 13.71 -30.23 5.23
C SER A 364 12.23 -30.52 5.01
N ASP A 365 11.80 -30.47 3.74
CA ASP A 365 11.10 -31.61 3.12
C ASP A 365 11.03 -31.42 1.59
N GLN A 366 12.03 -31.97 0.89
CA GLN A 366 12.02 -32.12 -0.57
C GLN A 366 11.25 -33.39 -0.97
N ARG A 367 9.98 -33.50 -0.55
CA ARG A 367 9.08 -34.52 -1.09
C ARG A 367 8.17 -33.85 -2.13
N PRO A 368 8.10 -34.36 -3.38
CA PRO A 368 7.17 -33.83 -4.37
C PRO A 368 5.75 -33.86 -3.82
N ARG A 369 5.12 -32.70 -3.67
CA ARG A 369 3.72 -32.63 -3.28
C ARG A 369 2.90 -33.08 -4.49
N PRO A 370 2.13 -34.19 -4.41
CA PRO A 370 1.48 -34.80 -5.57
C PRO A 370 0.52 -33.84 -6.28
N ILE A 371 -0.08 -32.89 -5.55
CA ILE A 371 -0.97 -31.88 -6.14
C ILE A 371 -0.20 -30.82 -6.92
N VAL A 372 0.95 -30.35 -6.44
CA VAL A 372 1.76 -29.38 -7.19
C VAL A 372 2.22 -30.00 -8.51
N ALA A 373 2.66 -31.26 -8.48
CA ALA A 373 3.01 -32.00 -9.68
C ALA A 373 1.82 -32.16 -10.65
N LEU A 374 0.62 -32.44 -10.13
CA LEU A 374 -0.61 -32.50 -10.93
C LEU A 374 -0.96 -31.14 -11.56
N LEU A 375 -0.83 -30.05 -10.80
CA LEU A 375 -1.09 -28.70 -11.28
C LEU A 375 -0.08 -28.30 -12.38
N GLU A 376 1.21 -28.61 -12.18
CA GLU A 376 2.25 -28.39 -13.19
C GLU A 376 1.96 -29.19 -14.47
N GLU A 377 1.61 -30.47 -14.34
CA GLU A 377 1.27 -31.31 -15.49
C GLU A 377 0.08 -30.76 -16.28
N ARG A 378 -0.98 -30.36 -15.57
CA ARG A 378 -2.22 -29.85 -16.18
C ARG A 378 -2.10 -28.45 -16.77
N LEU A 379 -1.25 -27.60 -16.20
CA LEU A 379 -1.06 -26.22 -16.65
C LEU A 379 0.09 -26.05 -17.64
N GLY A 380 0.87 -27.10 -17.92
CA GLY A 380 1.95 -27.04 -18.91
C GLY A 380 3.30 -26.59 -18.34
N GLY A 381 3.56 -26.92 -17.07
CA GLY A 381 4.86 -26.79 -16.39
C GLY A 381 4.90 -25.70 -15.30
N PRO A 382 6.01 -25.64 -14.53
CA PRO A 382 6.15 -24.79 -13.35
C PRO A 382 6.04 -23.29 -13.65
N LEU A 383 6.61 -22.84 -14.78
CA LEU A 383 6.54 -21.44 -15.19
C LEU A 383 5.12 -21.00 -15.55
N LYS A 384 4.33 -21.91 -16.15
CA LYS A 384 2.95 -21.61 -16.51
C LYS A 384 2.04 -21.67 -15.29
N LEU A 385 2.30 -22.60 -14.37
CA LEU A 385 1.67 -22.62 -13.05
C LEU A 385 1.87 -21.29 -12.32
N GLN A 386 3.10 -20.78 -12.20
CA GLN A 386 3.37 -19.51 -11.52
C GLN A 386 2.59 -18.33 -12.13
N SER A 387 2.63 -18.17 -13.45
CA SER A 387 1.88 -17.09 -14.14
C SER A 387 0.37 -17.25 -13.96
N VAL A 388 -0.16 -18.48 -14.05
CA VAL A 388 -1.59 -18.73 -13.83
C VAL A 388 -1.98 -18.44 -12.38
N THR A 389 -1.16 -18.82 -11.41
CA THR A 389 -1.38 -18.53 -9.98
C THR A 389 -1.45 -17.02 -9.73
N GLU A 390 -0.48 -16.26 -10.22
CA GLU A 390 -0.44 -14.80 -10.07
C GLU A 390 -1.68 -14.15 -10.70
N GLU A 391 -1.98 -14.49 -11.96
CA GLU A 391 -3.13 -13.91 -12.67
C GLU A 391 -4.48 -14.29 -12.04
N VAL A 392 -4.61 -15.50 -11.50
CA VAL A 392 -5.85 -15.96 -10.84
C VAL A 392 -6.03 -15.28 -9.48
N LEU A 393 -4.98 -15.16 -8.68
CA LEU A 393 -5.04 -14.48 -7.37
C LEU A 393 -5.30 -12.98 -7.52
N GLU A 394 -4.70 -12.34 -8.53
CA GLU A 394 -5.00 -10.94 -8.87
C GLU A 394 -6.47 -10.80 -9.28
N ALA A 395 -6.97 -11.65 -10.18
CA ALA A 395 -8.36 -11.60 -10.63
C ALA A 395 -9.37 -11.90 -9.51
N SER A 396 -9.05 -12.79 -8.57
CA SER A 396 -9.90 -13.09 -7.41
C SER A 396 -9.92 -11.95 -6.40
N GLY A 397 -8.77 -11.33 -6.15
CA GLY A 397 -8.64 -10.13 -5.33
C GLY A 397 -9.45 -8.96 -5.89
N GLU A 398 -9.32 -8.69 -7.20
CA GLU A 398 -10.11 -7.63 -7.85
C GLU A 398 -11.61 -7.96 -7.80
N SER A 399 -12.00 -9.22 -7.97
CA SER A 399 -13.40 -9.64 -7.88
C SER A 399 -13.98 -9.37 -6.49
N LEU A 400 -13.23 -9.69 -5.43
CA LEU A 400 -13.62 -9.40 -4.06
C LEU A 400 -13.80 -7.89 -3.82
N ALA A 401 -12.86 -7.08 -4.30
CA ALA A 401 -12.91 -5.63 -4.17
C ALA A 401 -14.13 -5.03 -4.92
N ARG A 402 -14.45 -5.51 -6.13
CA ARG A 402 -15.63 -5.07 -6.88
C ARG A 402 -16.94 -5.48 -6.19
N ALA A 403 -16.99 -6.67 -5.60
CA ALA A 403 -18.14 -7.11 -4.80
C ALA A 403 -18.32 -6.24 -3.55
N HIS A 404 -17.22 -5.80 -2.93
CA HIS A 404 -17.25 -4.89 -1.78
C HIS A 404 -17.76 -3.52 -2.15
N ALA A 405 -17.31 -2.94 -3.27
CA ALA A 405 -17.81 -1.67 -3.77
C ALA A 405 -19.34 -1.70 -4.00
N LEU A 406 -19.88 -2.80 -4.53
CA LEU A 406 -21.33 -2.99 -4.70
C LEU A 406 -22.07 -3.13 -3.36
N GLU A 407 -21.47 -3.82 -2.38
CA GLU A 407 -22.01 -3.91 -1.01
C GLU A 407 -22.08 -2.53 -0.34
N VAL A 408 -20.98 -1.76 -0.42
CA VAL A 408 -20.92 -0.37 0.06
C VAL A 408 -22.00 0.49 -0.61
N LEU A 409 -22.11 0.46 -1.94
CA LEU A 409 -23.17 1.19 -2.65
C LEU A 409 -24.57 0.83 -2.14
N SER A 410 -24.82 -0.45 -1.85
CA SER A 410 -26.12 -0.92 -1.35
C SER A 410 -26.39 -0.52 0.11
N GLN A 411 -25.34 -0.40 0.92
CA GLN A 411 -25.44 0.01 2.32
C GLN A 411 -25.74 1.50 2.44
N TRP A 412 -25.07 2.32 1.62
CA TRP A 412 -25.24 3.77 1.63
C TRP A 412 -26.50 4.24 0.89
N ILE A 413 -26.90 3.49 -0.15
CA ILE A 413 -28.08 3.79 -0.96
C ILE A 413 -28.96 2.53 -1.04
N PRO A 414 -29.78 2.27 -0.01
CA PRO A 414 -30.74 1.18 -0.02
C PRO A 414 -31.82 1.39 -1.08
N VAL A 415 -32.39 0.30 -1.62
CA VAL A 415 -33.40 0.32 -2.68
C VAL A 415 -34.56 1.32 -2.43
N PRO A 416 -35.14 1.42 -1.20
CA PRO A 416 -36.22 2.38 -0.94
C PRO A 416 -35.81 3.86 -1.12
N ARG A 417 -34.53 4.18 -0.96
CA ARG A 417 -34.00 5.54 -1.13
C ARG A 417 -33.55 5.84 -2.55
N GLU A 418 -33.43 4.83 -3.41
CA GLU A 418 -33.07 5.03 -4.82
C GLU A 418 -34.13 5.86 -5.56
N THR A 419 -35.41 5.64 -5.22
CA THR A 419 -36.53 6.39 -5.80
C THR A 419 -36.63 7.82 -5.30
N GLU A 420 -35.95 8.16 -4.21
CA GLU A 420 -35.88 9.52 -3.66
C GLU A 420 -34.77 10.35 -4.33
N LEU A 421 -33.82 9.70 -5.01
CA LEU A 421 -32.72 10.37 -5.71
C LEU A 421 -33.24 11.13 -6.95
N PRO A 422 -32.62 12.27 -7.30
CA PRO A 422 -32.83 12.93 -8.59
C PRO A 422 -32.53 12.00 -9.78
N ASP A 423 -33.19 12.21 -10.92
CA ASP A 423 -33.02 11.37 -12.12
C ASP A 423 -31.55 11.28 -12.60
N ALA A 424 -30.79 12.37 -12.42
CA ALA A 424 -29.37 12.40 -12.76
C ALA A 424 -28.55 11.43 -11.87
N ASP A 425 -28.87 11.37 -10.59
CA ASP A 425 -28.19 10.56 -9.58
C ASP A 425 -28.62 9.10 -9.69
N GLN A 426 -29.89 8.84 -10.01
CA GLN A 426 -30.34 7.48 -10.36
C GLN A 426 -29.58 6.92 -11.57
N ARG A 427 -29.35 7.75 -12.61
CA ARG A 427 -28.53 7.35 -13.77
C ARG A 427 -27.07 7.12 -13.37
N LEU A 428 -26.49 7.97 -12.52
CA LEU A 428 -25.13 7.81 -12.03
C LEU A 428 -24.98 6.51 -11.25
N LEU A 429 -25.89 6.22 -10.31
CA LEU A 429 -25.91 4.97 -9.54
C LEU A 429 -26.01 3.74 -10.44
N ARG A 430 -26.90 3.77 -11.44
CA ARG A 430 -27.04 2.67 -12.41
C ARG A 430 -25.74 2.47 -13.19
N SER A 431 -25.10 3.55 -13.64
CA SER A 431 -23.84 3.47 -14.38
C SER A 431 -22.71 2.87 -13.56
N LEU A 432 -22.57 3.26 -12.28
CA LEU A 432 -21.56 2.71 -11.38
C LEU A 432 -21.77 1.20 -11.17
N ARG A 433 -23.02 0.80 -10.86
CA ARG A 433 -23.37 -0.62 -10.70
C ARG A 433 -23.07 -1.42 -11.96
N GLU A 434 -23.47 -0.92 -13.12
CA GLU A 434 -23.21 -1.58 -14.41
C GLU A 434 -21.72 -1.76 -14.69
N GLN A 435 -20.89 -0.77 -14.37
CA GLN A 435 -19.43 -0.87 -14.49
C GLN A 435 -18.86 -1.97 -13.60
N HIS A 436 -19.25 -2.03 -12.33
CA HIS A 436 -18.78 -3.08 -11.41
C HIS A 436 -19.25 -4.48 -11.82
N TYR A 437 -20.52 -4.64 -12.20
CA TYR A 437 -21.02 -5.93 -12.70
C TYR A 437 -20.32 -6.36 -13.98
N ALA A 438 -20.08 -5.43 -14.91
CA ALA A 438 -19.34 -5.72 -16.14
C ALA A 438 -17.91 -6.17 -15.83
N ALA A 439 -17.22 -5.51 -14.90
CA ALA A 439 -15.89 -5.91 -14.44
C ALA A 439 -15.91 -7.30 -13.80
N LEU A 440 -16.83 -7.57 -12.88
CA LEU A 440 -17.00 -8.88 -12.25
C LEU A 440 -17.24 -10.00 -13.26
N ARG A 441 -18.08 -9.80 -14.27
CA ARG A 441 -18.30 -10.80 -15.34
C ARG A 441 -17.02 -11.08 -16.12
N ARG A 442 -16.22 -10.05 -16.44
CA ARG A 442 -14.94 -10.22 -17.13
C ARG A 442 -13.94 -10.99 -16.27
N LEU A 443 -13.84 -10.66 -14.99
CA LEU A 443 -12.92 -11.32 -14.05
C LEU A 443 -13.31 -12.79 -13.84
N ALA A 444 -14.59 -13.09 -13.65
CA ALA A 444 -15.09 -14.45 -13.55
C ALA A 444 -14.79 -15.27 -14.82
N GLY A 445 -15.02 -14.70 -16.01
CA GLY A 445 -14.67 -15.36 -17.27
C GLY A 445 -13.16 -15.57 -17.48
N ARG A 446 -12.33 -14.62 -17.01
CA ARG A 446 -10.87 -14.76 -17.02
C ARG A 446 -10.41 -15.90 -16.12
N MET A 447 -10.89 -15.96 -14.88
CA MET A 447 -10.57 -17.05 -13.95
C MET A 447 -11.00 -18.41 -14.52
N GLU A 448 -12.17 -18.51 -15.12
CA GLU A 448 -12.65 -19.75 -15.77
C GLU A 448 -11.73 -20.18 -16.93
N THR A 449 -11.27 -19.23 -17.74
CA THR A 449 -10.34 -19.51 -18.84
C THR A 449 -8.99 -20.00 -18.31
N LEU A 450 -8.47 -19.37 -17.25
CA LEU A 450 -7.19 -19.73 -16.63
C LEU A 450 -7.25 -21.08 -15.91
N LEU A 451 -8.37 -21.38 -15.25
CA LEU A 451 -8.57 -22.59 -14.45
C LEU A 451 -9.16 -23.76 -15.26
N GLY A 452 -9.62 -23.52 -16.50
CA GLY A 452 -10.20 -24.54 -17.38
C GLY A 452 -9.39 -25.85 -17.49
N PRO A 453 -8.05 -25.81 -17.62
CA PRO A 453 -7.23 -27.04 -17.65
C PRO A 453 -7.26 -27.87 -16.35
N LEU A 454 -7.59 -27.24 -15.22
CA LEU A 454 -7.65 -27.88 -13.90
C LEU A 454 -9.03 -28.46 -13.61
N VAL A 455 -10.09 -27.72 -13.95
CA VAL A 455 -11.45 -28.08 -13.61
C VAL A 455 -12.11 -28.70 -14.84
N GLY A 456 -11.97 -30.02 -15.01
CA GLY A 456 -12.56 -30.79 -16.11
C GLY A 456 -14.11 -30.80 -16.08
N ASP A 457 -14.75 -31.40 -17.09
CA ASP A 457 -16.19 -31.25 -17.42
C ASP A 457 -17.26 -31.81 -16.43
N GLY A 458 -16.96 -31.91 -15.13
CA GLY A 458 -17.92 -32.28 -14.11
C GLY A 458 -18.93 -31.16 -13.82
N ILE A 459 -20.23 -31.50 -13.85
CA ILE A 459 -21.32 -30.62 -13.43
C ILE A 459 -21.79 -31.12 -12.06
N GLU A 460 -21.43 -30.43 -10.98
CA GLU A 460 -22.09 -30.59 -9.69
C GLU A 460 -22.90 -29.32 -9.38
N LEU A 461 -24.22 -29.46 -9.44
CA LEU A 461 -25.17 -28.41 -9.07
C LEU A 461 -25.28 -28.38 -7.54
N HIS A 462 -24.77 -27.33 -6.90
CA HIS A 462 -25.00 -27.07 -5.48
C HIS A 462 -26.41 -26.54 -5.22
N ASP A 463 -26.99 -26.93 -4.07
CA ASP A 463 -28.33 -26.54 -3.63
C ASP A 463 -28.42 -25.03 -3.37
N THR A 464 -29.51 -24.48 -3.89
CA THR A 464 -29.74 -23.07 -4.21
C THR A 464 -30.51 -22.36 -3.09
N ARG A 465 -29.81 -21.65 -2.22
CA ARG A 465 -30.37 -20.53 -1.47
C ARG A 465 -29.48 -19.30 -1.63
N GLN A 466 -30.11 -18.14 -1.88
CA GLN A 466 -29.53 -16.82 -2.15
C GLN A 466 -28.06 -16.68 -1.76
N VAL A 467 -27.15 -17.11 -2.64
CA VAL A 467 -25.73 -16.84 -2.46
C VAL A 467 -25.55 -15.35 -2.72
N ARG A 468 -25.29 -14.58 -1.65
CA ARG A 468 -24.93 -13.18 -1.77
C ARG A 468 -23.61 -13.08 -2.53
N MET A 469 -23.53 -12.16 -3.48
CA MET A 469 -22.35 -11.96 -4.34
C MET A 469 -21.03 -11.84 -3.55
N MET A 470 -21.05 -11.10 -2.43
CA MET A 470 -19.90 -11.00 -1.53
C MET A 470 -19.48 -12.36 -0.94
N THR A 471 -20.44 -13.19 -0.52
CA THR A 471 -20.16 -14.52 0.02
C THR A 471 -19.54 -15.43 -1.04
N ALA A 472 -20.04 -15.40 -2.28
CA ALA A 472 -19.46 -16.15 -3.39
C ALA A 472 -18.02 -15.70 -3.68
N ALA A 473 -17.78 -14.39 -3.74
CA ALA A 473 -16.45 -13.83 -4.01
C ALA A 473 -15.44 -14.17 -2.90
N ARG A 474 -15.84 -14.06 -1.63
CA ARG A 474 -14.97 -14.43 -0.48
C ARG A 474 -14.63 -15.91 -0.46
N ARG A 475 -15.61 -16.77 -0.70
CA ARG A 475 -15.40 -18.23 -0.76
C ARG A 475 -14.41 -18.58 -1.85
N LEU A 476 -14.64 -18.11 -3.08
CA LEU A 476 -13.75 -18.34 -4.21
C LEU A 476 -12.33 -17.83 -3.94
N ASN A 477 -12.18 -16.61 -3.42
CA ASN A 477 -10.86 -16.04 -3.12
C ASN A 477 -10.11 -16.86 -2.07
N ARG A 478 -10.79 -17.29 -1.01
CA ARG A 478 -10.21 -18.14 0.03
C ARG A 478 -9.75 -19.48 -0.55
N ASP A 479 -10.62 -20.13 -1.32
CA ASP A 479 -10.37 -21.48 -1.83
C ASP A 479 -9.21 -21.46 -2.87
N LEU A 480 -9.11 -20.39 -3.69
CA LEU A 480 -7.96 -20.15 -4.56
C LEU A 480 -6.67 -19.85 -3.78
N SER A 481 -6.75 -19.00 -2.74
CA SER A 481 -5.60 -18.67 -1.90
C SER A 481 -5.04 -19.91 -1.20
N LEU A 482 -5.92 -20.77 -0.67
CA LEU A 482 -5.55 -22.04 -0.07
C LEU A 482 -4.88 -22.96 -1.09
N LEU A 483 -5.48 -23.12 -2.28
CA LEU A 483 -4.95 -23.99 -3.33
C LEU A 483 -3.55 -23.61 -3.81
N PHE A 484 -3.24 -22.30 -3.85
CA PHE A 484 -1.95 -21.82 -4.33
C PHE A 484 -0.92 -21.56 -3.23
N ALA A 485 -1.33 -21.34 -1.98
CA ALA A 485 -0.41 -21.29 -0.85
C ALA A 485 0.26 -22.66 -0.57
N GLY A 486 -0.35 -23.75 -1.04
CA GLY A 486 0.20 -25.09 -0.91
C GLY A 486 0.15 -25.65 0.51
N SER A 487 -0.60 -25.02 1.42
CA SER A 487 -0.64 -25.32 2.86
C SER A 487 -1.71 -26.35 3.26
N TYR A 488 -2.09 -27.26 2.36
CA TYR A 488 -3.22 -28.19 2.54
C TYR A 488 -2.80 -29.66 2.47
N SER A 489 -3.63 -30.53 3.03
CA SER A 489 -3.53 -31.98 2.84
C SER A 489 -3.93 -32.38 1.41
N GLN A 490 -3.49 -33.53 0.90
CA GLN A 490 -3.87 -34.00 -0.44
C GLN A 490 -5.40 -34.06 -0.63
N THR A 491 -6.11 -34.64 0.33
CA THR A 491 -7.58 -34.74 0.30
C THR A 491 -8.25 -33.37 0.23
N GLU A 492 -7.71 -32.39 0.96
CA GLU A 492 -8.22 -31.02 0.97
C GLU A 492 -7.93 -30.30 -0.35
N GLY A 493 -6.74 -30.44 -0.93
CA GLY A 493 -6.43 -29.85 -2.24
C GLY A 493 -7.30 -30.44 -3.37
N GLU A 494 -7.55 -31.74 -3.37
CA GLU A 494 -8.46 -32.39 -4.33
C GLU A 494 -9.92 -31.94 -4.13
N ARG A 495 -10.34 -31.70 -2.89
CA ARG A 495 -11.65 -31.14 -2.58
C ARG A 495 -11.76 -29.71 -3.10
N THR A 496 -10.73 -28.89 -2.87
CA THR A 496 -10.67 -27.49 -3.32
C THR A 496 -10.70 -27.40 -4.85
N ILE A 497 -9.91 -28.21 -5.57
CA ILE A 497 -9.93 -28.27 -7.04
C ILE A 497 -11.34 -28.60 -7.56
N ARG A 498 -12.04 -29.56 -6.93
CA ARG A 498 -13.42 -29.91 -7.29
C ARG A 498 -14.42 -28.78 -6.98
N ALA A 499 -14.17 -27.98 -5.95
CA ALA A 499 -15.03 -26.87 -5.54
C ALA A 499 -14.88 -25.62 -6.43
N LEU A 500 -13.74 -25.42 -7.11
CA LEU A 500 -13.47 -24.21 -7.88
C LEU A 500 -14.53 -23.86 -8.94
N ARG A 501 -14.98 -24.86 -9.70
CA ARG A 501 -16.00 -24.65 -10.73
C ARG A 501 -17.37 -24.33 -10.16
N PRO A 502 -17.94 -25.08 -9.19
CA PRO A 502 -19.19 -24.67 -8.58
C PRO A 502 -19.09 -23.28 -7.94
N ASP A 503 -17.95 -22.92 -7.33
CA ASP A 503 -17.76 -21.58 -6.75
C ASP A 503 -17.73 -20.47 -7.82
N LEU A 504 -17.07 -20.70 -8.96
CA LEU A 504 -17.10 -19.78 -10.10
C LEU A 504 -18.53 -19.64 -10.68
N GLN A 505 -19.28 -20.74 -10.77
CA GLN A 505 -20.66 -20.71 -11.23
C GLN A 505 -21.57 -19.96 -10.25
N ASP A 506 -21.38 -20.16 -8.95
CA ASP A 506 -22.13 -19.47 -7.90
C ASP A 506 -21.87 -17.96 -7.96
N LEU A 507 -20.61 -17.54 -8.15
CA LEU A 507 -20.27 -16.14 -8.36
C LEU A 507 -20.97 -15.57 -9.61
N ARG A 508 -20.94 -16.27 -10.74
CA ARG A 508 -21.62 -15.82 -11.98
C ARG A 508 -23.13 -15.72 -11.81
N ARG A 509 -23.76 -16.68 -11.13
CA ARG A 509 -25.20 -16.65 -10.83
C ARG A 509 -25.54 -15.50 -9.90
N ALA A 510 -24.75 -15.27 -8.85
CA ALA A 510 -24.94 -14.16 -7.93
C ALA A 510 -24.85 -12.81 -8.65
N ILE A 511 -23.88 -12.64 -9.56
CA ILE A 511 -23.76 -11.45 -10.42
C ILE A 511 -25.02 -11.28 -11.28
N ALA A 512 -25.50 -12.36 -11.92
CA ALA A 512 -26.68 -12.29 -12.78
C ALA A 512 -27.95 -11.92 -11.99
N LEU A 513 -28.18 -12.57 -10.85
CA LEU A 513 -29.34 -12.33 -9.99
C LEU A 513 -29.37 -10.91 -9.43
N ASP A 514 -28.26 -10.42 -8.86
CA ASP A 514 -28.20 -9.07 -8.29
C ASP A 514 -28.29 -8.00 -9.38
N SER A 515 -27.66 -8.22 -10.55
CA SER A 515 -27.77 -7.27 -11.67
C SER A 515 -29.18 -7.20 -12.27
N ASN A 516 -29.95 -8.29 -12.24
CA ASN A 516 -31.34 -8.31 -12.72
C ASN A 516 -32.30 -7.71 -11.69
N ALA A 517 -32.06 -7.92 -10.39
CA ALA A 517 -32.91 -7.36 -9.34
C ALA A 517 -32.81 -5.83 -9.22
N ARG A 518 -31.74 -5.23 -9.74
CA ARG A 518 -31.45 -3.79 -9.66
C ARG A 518 -31.53 -3.05 -11.00
N ARG A 519 -32.00 -3.72 -12.04
CA ARG A 519 -32.48 -3.11 -13.29
C ARG A 519 -33.95 -2.79 -13.14
#